data_AF-A0A2N8ZI30-F1
#
_entry.id   AF-A0A2N8ZI30-F1
#
_cell.length_a   1.000
_cell.length_b   1.000
_cell.length_c   1.000
_cell.angle_alpha   90.00
_cell.angle_beta   90.00
_cell.angle_gamma   90.00
#
_symmetry.space_group_name_H-M   'P 1'
#
loop_
_entity.id
_entity.type
_entity.pdbx_description
1 polymer ?
#
loop_
_entity_poly.entity_id
_entity_poly.type
_entity_poly.pdbx_seq_one_letter_code
_entity_poly.pdbx_strand_id
1 'polypeptide(L)'
;MQQPPKKYGFKPKACRPYRAKIKGKVERFNSYLKSSFITSLAATLKQHGLEFTVDVANGHIGAWLETVAHQRIHGTTDAKPQVLLRKSALLFKHCLACHSHQACG
;
A
#
# COMPACT_ATOMS: atom_id res chain seq x y z
N MET A 1 -21.16 -18.81 -7.16
CA MET A 1 -20.25 -17.63 -7.08
C MET A 1 -20.76 -16.71 -5.98
N GLN A 2 -20.13 -16.70 -4.80
CA GLN A 2 -20.58 -15.85 -3.70
C GLN A 2 -20.31 -14.37 -4.00
N GLN A 3 -21.34 -13.52 -3.94
CA GLN A 3 -21.22 -12.07 -4.10
C GLN A 3 -20.70 -11.43 -2.80
N PRO A 4 -19.62 -10.62 -2.82
CA PRO A 4 -19.17 -9.87 -1.64
C PRO A 4 -20.08 -8.66 -1.35
N PRO A 5 -20.13 -8.19 -0.09
CA PRO A 5 -21.14 -7.24 0.37
C PRO A 5 -20.96 -5.85 -0.28
N LYS A 6 -22.07 -5.31 -0.81
CA LYS A 6 -22.24 -3.92 -1.30
C LYS A 6 -22.12 -2.85 -0.19
N LYS A 7 -21.56 -3.17 0.98
CA LYS A 7 -21.61 -2.32 2.19
C LYS A 7 -20.60 -1.17 2.23
N TYR A 8 -19.57 -1.17 1.38
CA TYR A 8 -18.46 -0.21 1.47
C TYR A 8 -18.27 0.68 0.24
N GLY A 9 -19.26 0.76 -0.67
CA GLY A 9 -19.14 1.56 -1.91
C GLY A 9 -18.07 1.08 -2.91
N PHE A 10 -17.37 -0.01 -2.61
CA PHE A 10 -16.34 -0.59 -3.46
C PHE A 10 -16.93 -1.64 -4.42
N LYS A 11 -16.60 -1.53 -5.71
CA LYS A 11 -16.94 -2.53 -6.73
C LYS A 11 -15.71 -3.41 -7.01
N PRO A 12 -15.60 -4.60 -6.40
CA PRO A 12 -14.45 -5.48 -6.62
C PRO A 12 -14.40 -5.93 -8.08
N LYS A 13 -13.26 -5.71 -8.73
CA LYS A 13 -12.98 -6.25 -10.07
C LYS A 13 -12.06 -7.45 -9.92
N ALA A 14 -12.60 -8.65 -10.11
CA ALA A 14 -11.81 -9.86 -10.14
C ALA A 14 -10.90 -9.87 -11.40
N CYS A 15 -9.72 -10.45 -11.24
CA CYS A 15 -8.84 -10.73 -12.36
C CYS A 15 -9.46 -11.81 -13.26
N ARG A 16 -9.28 -11.70 -14.59
CA ARG A 16 -9.59 -12.83 -15.49
C ARG A 16 -8.67 -14.02 -15.15
N PRO A 17 -9.17 -15.27 -15.16
CA PRO A 17 -8.33 -16.45 -15.03
C PRO A 17 -7.13 -16.39 -15.99
N TYR A 18 -5.97 -16.89 -15.57
CA TYR A 18 -4.72 -16.92 -16.34
C TYR A 18 -4.11 -15.55 -16.71
N ARG A 19 -4.57 -14.44 -16.12
CA ARG A 19 -3.96 -13.12 -16.29
C ARG A 19 -3.13 -12.70 -15.06
N ALA A 20 -1.98 -13.33 -14.84
CA ALA A 20 -1.09 -13.04 -13.70
C ALA A 20 -0.64 -11.56 -13.59
N LYS A 21 -0.70 -10.79 -14.68
CA LYS A 21 -0.20 -9.40 -14.76
C LYS A 21 -0.91 -8.40 -13.83
N ILE A 22 -2.08 -8.70 -13.26
CA ILE A 22 -2.83 -7.71 -12.45
C ILE A 22 -2.32 -7.64 -10.99
N LYS A 23 -1.61 -8.67 -10.52
CA LYS A 23 -1.14 -8.76 -9.12
C LYS A 23 0.28 -8.20 -8.91
N GLY A 24 0.99 -7.86 -9.98
CA GLY A 24 2.41 -7.47 -9.92
C GLY A 24 2.73 -6.28 -9.02
N LYS A 25 1.80 -5.32 -8.84
CA LYS A 25 1.99 -4.20 -7.90
C LYS A 25 2.04 -4.69 -6.45
N VAL A 26 1.10 -5.56 -6.07
CA VAL A 26 1.01 -6.14 -4.72
C VAL A 26 2.18 -7.09 -4.48
N GLU A 27 2.49 -7.96 -5.45
CA GLU A 27 3.58 -8.92 -5.32
C GLU A 27 4.95 -8.26 -5.22
N ARG A 28 5.21 -7.21 -6.01
CA ARG A 28 6.45 -6.44 -5.91
C ARG A 28 6.59 -5.76 -4.56
N PHE A 29 5.50 -5.20 -4.02
CA PHE A 29 5.51 -4.62 -2.68
C PHE A 29 5.76 -5.70 -1.61
N ASN A 30 5.09 -6.85 -1.69
CA ASN A 30 5.28 -7.94 -0.72
C ASN A 30 6.72 -8.48 -0.76
N SER A 31 7.34 -8.58 -1.94
CA SER A 31 8.74 -8.95 -2.06
C SER A 31 9.66 -7.93 -1.37
N TYR A 32 9.43 -6.63 -1.61
CA TYR A 32 10.16 -5.55 -0.96
C TYR A 32 9.97 -5.53 0.58
N LEU A 33 8.74 -5.73 1.05
CA LEU A 33 8.42 -5.79 2.48
C LEU A 33 9.20 -6.92 3.15
N LYS A 34 9.25 -8.10 2.53
CA LYS A 34 10.00 -9.24 3.07
C LYS A 34 11.50 -8.94 3.14
N SER A 35 12.10 -8.46 2.06
CA SER A 35 13.55 -8.26 2.00
C SER A 35 14.05 -7.06 2.81
N SER A 36 13.25 -5.99 2.94
CA SER A 36 13.70 -4.75 3.58
C SER A 36 13.19 -4.58 5.01
N PHE A 37 11.97 -5.02 5.34
CA PHE A 37 11.42 -4.85 6.68
C PHE A 37 11.62 -6.11 7.51
N ILE A 38 11.12 -7.24 7.02
CA ILE A 38 11.11 -8.49 7.80
C ILE A 38 12.54 -8.96 8.07
N THR A 39 13.39 -9.03 7.04
CA THR A 39 14.78 -9.45 7.20
C THR A 39 15.56 -8.57 8.17
N SER A 40 15.43 -7.24 8.07
CA SER A 40 16.14 -6.29 8.95
C SER A 40 15.62 -6.34 10.39
N LEU A 41 14.31 -6.42 10.59
CA LEU A 41 13.72 -6.50 11.94
C LEU A 41 14.06 -7.84 12.61
N ALA A 42 13.96 -8.95 11.88
CA ALA A 42 14.35 -10.26 12.40
C ALA A 42 15.84 -10.34 12.77
N ALA A 43 16.72 -9.74 11.94
CA ALA A 43 18.15 -9.67 12.25
C ALA A 43 18.40 -8.87 13.54
N THR A 44 17.74 -7.71 13.69
CA THR A 44 17.87 -6.86 14.88
C THR A 44 17.40 -7.59 16.13
N LEU A 45 16.23 -8.23 16.11
CA LEU A 45 15.71 -8.98 17.25
C LEU A 45 16.62 -10.16 17.63
N LYS A 46 17.15 -10.87 16.64
CA LYS A 46 18.09 -11.97 16.86
C LYS A 46 19.37 -11.50 17.56
N GLN A 47 19.87 -10.30 17.26
CA GLN A 47 21.03 -9.73 17.96
C GLN A 47 20.75 -9.44 19.43
N HIS A 48 19.50 -9.14 19.77
CA HIS A 48 19.05 -8.92 21.14
C HIS A 48 18.50 -10.18 21.83
N GLY A 49 18.60 -11.36 21.19
CA GLY A 49 18.07 -12.62 21.73
C GLY A 49 16.54 -12.68 21.79
N LEU A 50 15.85 -11.81 21.06
CA LEU A 50 14.39 -11.74 21.01
C LEU A 50 13.82 -12.53 19.83
N GLU A 51 12.62 -13.08 20.00
CA GLU A 51 11.91 -13.78 18.95
C GLU A 51 11.15 -12.80 18.03
N PHE A 52 11.14 -13.10 16.73
CA PHE A 52 10.31 -12.39 15.77
C PHE A 52 8.89 -12.95 15.78
N THR A 53 7.92 -12.16 16.25
CA THR A 53 6.49 -12.53 16.25
C THR A 53 5.66 -11.57 15.40
N VAL A 54 4.43 -11.98 15.06
CA VAL A 54 3.49 -11.16 14.28
C VAL A 54 3.12 -9.87 15.02
N ASP A 55 2.95 -9.92 16.33
CA ASP A 55 2.63 -8.75 17.15
C ASP A 55 3.76 -7.72 17.13
N VAL A 56 5.01 -8.19 17.25
CA VAL A 56 6.20 -7.32 17.13
C VAL A 56 6.25 -6.69 15.74
N ALA A 57 6.05 -7.48 14.68
CA ALA A 57 6.02 -6.96 13.32
C ALA A 57 4.93 -5.89 13.13
N ASN A 58 3.72 -6.12 13.65
CA ASN A 58 2.61 -5.17 13.59
C ASN A 58 2.88 -3.89 14.40
N GLY A 59 3.62 -3.98 15.51
CA GLY A 59 4.05 -2.82 16.28
C GLY A 59 5.06 -1.94 15.54
N HIS A 60 5.97 -2.55 14.76
CA HIS A 60 7.03 -1.81 14.06
C HIS A 60 6.69 -1.38 12.63
N ILE A 61 5.74 -2.03 11.97
CA ILE A 61 5.45 -1.80 10.54
C ILE A 61 5.00 -0.35 10.28
N GLY A 62 4.20 0.25 11.16
CA GLY A 62 3.68 1.61 10.98
C GLY A 62 4.80 2.65 10.88
N ALA A 63 5.74 2.62 11.83
CA ALA A 63 6.88 3.52 11.85
C ALA A 63 7.79 3.31 10.63
N TRP A 64 8.01 2.06 10.23
CA TRP A 64 8.81 1.74 9.06
C TRP A 64 8.15 2.20 7.75
N LEU A 65 6.82 2.09 7.64
CA LEU A 65 6.09 2.59 6.47
C LEU A 65 6.29 4.10 6.32
N GLU A 66 6.13 4.85 7.41
CA GLU A 66 6.17 6.32 7.35
C GLU A 66 7.58 6.88 7.14
N THR A 67 8.58 6.27 7.78
CA THR A 67 9.95 6.79 7.76
C THR A 67 10.82 6.23 6.63
N VAL A 68 10.53 5.01 6.15
CA VAL A 68 11.35 4.32 5.13
C VAL A 68 10.57 4.11 3.85
N ALA A 69 9.48 3.32 3.90
CA ALA A 69 8.81 2.85 2.69
C ALA A 69 8.14 3.99 1.89
N HIS A 70 7.54 4.96 2.58
CA HIS A 70 6.88 6.13 2.00
C HIS A 70 7.86 7.23 1.57
N GLN A 71 9.06 7.27 2.18
CA GLN A 71 10.08 8.29 1.91
C GLN A 71 11.04 7.94 0.78
N ARG A 72 11.14 6.66 0.39
CA ARG A 72 12.04 6.23 -0.69
C ARG A 72 11.63 6.81 -2.04
N ILE A 73 12.61 7.07 -2.91
CA ILE A 73 12.35 7.32 -4.33
C ILE A 73 12.04 5.98 -5.01
N HIS A 74 10.85 5.85 -5.59
CA HIS A 74 10.42 4.59 -6.18
C HIS A 74 10.85 4.50 -7.66
N GLY A 75 11.64 3.49 -8.04
CA GLY A 75 12.29 3.39 -9.36
C GLY A 75 11.40 3.16 -10.59
N THR A 76 10.07 3.25 -10.46
CA THR A 76 9.15 3.31 -11.62
C THR A 76 8.47 4.67 -11.75
N THR A 77 8.46 5.46 -10.68
CA THR A 77 7.75 6.74 -10.63
C THR A 77 8.66 7.91 -10.31
N ASP A 78 9.95 7.64 -10.00
CA ASP A 78 11.00 8.59 -9.64
C ASP A 78 10.59 9.64 -8.62
N ALA A 79 9.64 9.27 -7.78
CA ALA A 79 9.04 10.12 -6.77
C ALA A 79 8.76 9.31 -5.51
N LYS A 80 8.62 10.02 -4.40
CA LYS A 80 8.22 9.44 -3.12
C LYS A 80 6.76 8.96 -3.18
N PRO A 81 6.46 7.71 -2.76
CA PRO A 81 5.09 7.22 -2.68
C PRO A 81 4.15 8.16 -1.91
N GLN A 82 4.63 8.78 -0.81
CA GLN A 82 3.82 9.72 -0.02
C GLN A 82 3.37 10.95 -0.82
N VAL A 83 4.25 11.50 -1.66
CA VAL A 83 3.96 12.68 -2.48
C VAL A 83 2.90 12.34 -3.52
N LEU A 84 3.04 11.18 -4.18
CA LEU A 84 2.06 10.72 -5.17
C LEU A 84 0.70 10.42 -4.52
N LEU A 85 0.69 9.81 -3.33
CA LEU A 85 -0.53 9.55 -2.58
C LEU A 85 -1.22 10.87 -2.17
N ARG A 86 -0.47 11.85 -1.68
CA ARG A 86 -1.02 13.17 -1.32
C ARG A 86 -1.59 13.88 -2.56
N LYS A 87 -0.87 13.84 -3.69
CA LYS A 87 -1.33 14.43 -4.95
C LYS A 87 -2.63 13.78 -5.44
N SER A 88 -2.69 12.44 -5.44
CA SER A 88 -3.90 11.72 -5.89
C SER A 88 -5.09 11.95 -4.95
N ALA A 89 -4.86 12.03 -3.63
CA ALA A 89 -5.90 12.36 -2.67
C ALA A 89 -6.47 13.76 -2.90
N LEU A 90 -5.63 14.75 -3.20
CA LEU A 90 -6.09 16.11 -3.54
C LEU A 90 -6.91 16.13 -4.83
N LEU A 91 -6.46 15.43 -5.87
CA LEU A 91 -7.20 15.30 -7.14
C LEU A 91 -8.56 14.63 -6.91
N PHE A 92 -8.61 13.59 -6.10
CA PHE A 92 -9.85 12.89 -5.79
C PHE A 92 -10.83 13.78 -5.01
N LYS A 93 -10.33 14.55 -4.04
CA LYS A 93 -11.15 15.53 -3.31
C LYS A 93 -11.69 16.65 -4.21
N HIS A 94 -10.87 17.15 -5.13
CA HIS A 94 -11.29 18.16 -6.10
C HIS A 94 -12.39 17.61 -7.04
N CYS A 95 -12.24 16.37 -7.51
CA CYS A 95 -13.25 15.72 -8.35
C CYS A 95 -14.58 15.47 -7.59
N LEU A 96 -14.51 15.03 -6.33
CA LEU A 96 -15.69 14.85 -5.50
C LEU A 96 -16.41 16.19 -5.19
N ALA A 97 -15.66 17.26 -4.93
CA ALA A 97 -16.24 18.59 -4.73
C ALA A 97 -16.92 19.12 -6.01
N CYS A 98 -16.34 18.87 -7.18
CA CYS A 98 -16.92 19.23 -8.48
C CYS A 98 -18.21 18.44 -8.77
N HIS A 99 -18.30 17.17 -8.35
CA HIS A 99 -19.53 16.38 -8.47
C HIS A 99 -20.69 16.85 -7.54
N SER A 100 -20.42 17.68 -6.54
CA SER A 100 -21.44 18.26 -5.64
C SER A 100 -21.89 19.67 -6.02
N HIS A 101 -21.19 20.34 -6.93
CA HIS A 101 -21.58 21.66 -7.46
C HIS A 101 -21.66 21.59 -8.99
N GLN A 102 -22.85 21.22 -9.47
CA GLN A 102 -23.46 21.56 -10.77
C GLN A 102 -22.66 21.33 -12.06
N ALA A 103 -23.42 20.96 -13.10
CA ALA A 103 -23.25 21.55 -14.43
C ALA A 103 -22.45 22.86 -14.38
N CYS A 104 -21.20 22.81 -14.83
CA CYS A 104 -20.35 23.98 -14.93
C CYS A 104 -19.72 23.94 -16.32
N GLY A 105 -20.33 24.70 -17.24
CA GLY A 105 -19.80 25.11 -18.55
C GLY A 105 -19.80 24.05 -19.63
#